data_AF-A0AB38VN52-F1
#
_entry.id   AF-A0AB38VN52-F1
#
_cell.length_a   1.000
_cell.length_b   1.000
_cell.length_c   1.000
_cell.angle_alpha   90.00
_cell.angle_beta   90.00
_cell.angle_gamma   90.00
#
_symmetry.space_group_name_H-M   'P 1'
#
loop_
_entity.id
_entity.type
_entity.pdbx_description
1 polymer ?
#
loop_
_entity_poly.entity_id
_entity_poly.type
_entity_poly.pdbx_seq_one_letter_code
_entity_poly.pdbx_strand_id
1 'polypeptide(L)'
;MNVLDLDKALSLSVNFILHPSNLFLTKNATAKIAYRSLPGIMRPEKFGPEEFLYQFKCFVFALLTQHDYIELYNGAISIIEVSDFLKSIYHAETIQAVRDIITIDYEQQVEVETHTLAKVSRAKYKLYKYISVWLGALSTILLIPLVYLVFIHNPFKEKMLAADTSFIKVDYNQVINRLEHVKVSKLPYTQKYELAYSYINGMSFSEEQREVILNNVTLKTDELYLDYWINIGRGLDDDAIDAAKRLDDSDLVIYAIVQKMDQVRKDNSLSGKDREQKLSELQTDYDKYWKDRKTALTDEESKSKNSNNHSTNSNKESSESSSTTASTSSKTKSR
;
A
#
# COMPACT_ATOMS: atom_id res chain seq x y z
N MET A 1 -54.96 -14.79 19.59
CA MET A 1 -55.41 -15.74 20.63
C MET A 1 -56.08 -15.08 21.82
N ASN A 2 -55.40 -14.22 22.58
CA ASN A 2 -55.93 -13.68 23.85
C ASN A 2 -57.21 -12.86 23.75
N VAL A 3 -57.52 -12.31 22.57
CA VAL A 3 -58.79 -11.61 22.30
C VAL A 3 -59.96 -12.60 22.13
N LEU A 4 -59.72 -13.80 21.59
CA LEU A 4 -60.75 -14.85 21.47
C LEU A 4 -61.16 -15.39 22.85
N ASP A 5 -60.32 -15.27 23.87
CA ASP A 5 -60.67 -15.67 25.24
C ASP A 5 -61.78 -14.80 25.85
N LEU A 6 -62.10 -13.66 25.23
CA LEU A 6 -63.23 -12.80 25.60
C LEU A 6 -64.59 -13.44 25.30
N ASP A 7 -64.64 -14.54 24.54
CA ASP A 7 -65.84 -15.36 24.34
C ASP A 7 -66.45 -15.80 25.69
N LYS A 8 -65.60 -16.12 26.68
CA LYS A 8 -66.03 -16.46 28.05
C LYS A 8 -66.77 -15.33 28.75
N ALA A 9 -66.60 -14.08 28.31
CA ALA A 9 -67.31 -12.94 28.88
C ALA A 9 -68.74 -12.80 28.33
N LEU A 10 -69.09 -13.48 27.23
CA LEU A 10 -70.45 -13.50 26.68
C LEU A 10 -71.45 -14.26 27.57
N SER A 11 -70.96 -15.14 28.45
CA SER A 11 -71.80 -15.85 29.44
C SER A 11 -72.10 -15.01 30.69
N LEU A 12 -71.47 -13.84 30.84
CA LEU A 12 -71.69 -12.95 31.98
C LEU A 12 -72.92 -12.06 31.74
N SER A 13 -73.48 -11.50 32.82
CA SER A 13 -74.64 -10.60 32.76
C SER A 13 -74.29 -9.19 32.26
N VAL A 14 -73.27 -9.06 31.42
CA VAL A 14 -72.69 -7.80 30.94
C VAL A 14 -72.45 -7.92 29.45
N ASN A 15 -72.84 -6.90 28.70
CA ASN A 15 -72.65 -6.85 27.26
C ASN A 15 -71.42 -5.98 26.92
N PHE A 16 -70.82 -6.23 25.77
CA PHE A 16 -69.67 -5.47 25.29
C PHE A 16 -69.60 -5.49 23.77
N ILE A 17 -68.90 -4.52 23.19
CA ILE A 17 -68.56 -4.50 21.77
C ILE A 17 -67.06 -4.74 21.61
N LEU A 18 -66.70 -5.61 20.68
CA LEU A 18 -65.31 -5.77 20.26
C LEU A 18 -65.00 -4.68 19.23
N HIS A 19 -64.27 -3.66 19.64
CA HIS A 19 -63.82 -2.55 18.78
C HIS A 19 -62.37 -2.22 19.13
N PRO A 20 -61.50 -1.85 18.17
CA PRO A 20 -60.11 -1.49 18.45
C PRO A 20 -59.97 -0.45 19.58
N SER A 21 -60.78 0.61 19.56
CA SER A 21 -60.80 1.64 20.62
C SER A 21 -61.32 1.18 21.99
N ASN A 22 -61.96 0.02 22.08
CA ASN A 22 -62.52 -0.53 23.33
C ASN A 22 -61.65 -1.65 23.92
N LEU A 23 -60.57 -2.03 23.23
CA LEU A 23 -59.70 -3.15 23.59
C LEU A 23 -58.37 -2.65 24.14
N PHE A 24 -57.99 -3.16 25.32
CA PHE A 24 -56.73 -2.84 25.97
C PHE A 24 -55.94 -4.12 26.28
N LEU A 25 -54.64 -4.09 26.04
CA LEU A 25 -53.74 -5.20 26.33
C LEU A 25 -52.93 -4.90 27.60
N THR A 26 -52.89 -5.86 28.52
CA THR A 26 -52.01 -5.75 29.70
C THR A 26 -50.58 -6.13 29.38
N LYS A 27 -49.64 -5.92 30.33
CA LYS A 27 -48.22 -6.34 30.20
C LYS A 27 -48.05 -7.83 29.92
N ASN A 28 -49.02 -8.65 30.33
CA ASN A 28 -49.02 -10.10 30.09
C ASN A 28 -49.78 -10.47 28.81
N ALA A 29 -49.99 -9.51 27.90
CA ALA A 29 -50.75 -9.63 26.67
C ALA A 29 -52.21 -10.09 26.84
N THR A 30 -52.80 -10.01 28.04
CA THR A 30 -54.21 -10.36 28.24
C THR A 30 -55.12 -9.23 27.75
N ALA A 31 -56.15 -9.60 26.99
CA ALA A 31 -57.14 -8.66 26.47
C ALA A 31 -58.15 -8.25 27.54
N LYS A 32 -58.41 -6.95 27.64
CA LYS A 32 -59.42 -6.37 28.54
C LYS A 32 -60.26 -5.34 27.80
N ILE A 33 -61.53 -5.27 28.18
CA ILE A 33 -62.51 -4.35 27.60
C ILE A 33 -62.77 -3.21 28.58
N ALA A 34 -62.77 -1.97 28.08
CA ALA A 34 -63.06 -0.77 28.86
C ALA A 34 -64.56 -0.54 29.05
N TYR A 35 -65.30 -0.40 27.96
CA TYR A 35 -66.74 -0.15 27.96
C TYR A 35 -67.54 -1.45 28.05
N ARG A 36 -68.46 -1.47 29.01
CA ARG A 36 -69.32 -2.61 29.35
C ARG A 36 -70.72 -2.09 29.59
N SER A 37 -71.71 -2.63 28.89
CA SER A 37 -73.11 -2.24 29.05
C SER A 37 -73.84 -3.20 29.97
N LEU A 38 -74.69 -2.64 30.83
CA LEU A 38 -75.65 -3.42 31.60
C LEU A 38 -76.89 -3.70 30.75
N PRO A 39 -77.37 -4.95 30.68
CA PRO A 39 -78.58 -5.31 29.93
C PRO A 39 -79.79 -4.44 30.32
N GLY A 40 -80.52 -3.93 29.33
CA GLY A 40 -81.76 -3.17 29.52
C GLY A 40 -81.62 -1.70 29.92
N ILE A 41 -80.41 -1.24 30.30
CA ILE A 41 -80.16 0.15 30.73
C ILE A 41 -79.19 0.86 29.77
N MET A 42 -78.21 0.14 29.22
CA MET A 42 -77.17 0.71 28.36
C MET A 42 -77.07 -0.06 27.03
N ARG A 43 -76.67 0.63 25.97
CA ARG A 43 -76.29 0.02 24.68
C ARG A 43 -74.81 -0.36 24.71
N PRO A 44 -74.34 -1.42 24.01
CA PRO A 44 -75.10 -2.31 23.13
C PRO A 44 -75.92 -3.37 23.87
N GLU A 45 -76.95 -3.86 23.19
CA GLU A 45 -77.73 -5.05 23.60
C GLU A 45 -76.89 -6.33 23.48
N LYS A 46 -77.44 -7.46 23.95
CA LYS A 46 -76.71 -8.72 24.02
C LYS A 46 -76.36 -9.21 22.61
N PHE A 47 -75.07 -9.31 22.32
CA PHE A 47 -74.57 -9.94 21.10
C PHE A 47 -74.48 -11.47 21.28
N GLY A 48 -74.83 -12.20 20.23
CA GLY A 48 -74.63 -13.64 20.15
C GLY A 48 -73.18 -14.01 19.80
N PRO A 49 -72.83 -15.31 19.86
CA PRO A 49 -71.50 -15.79 19.51
C PRO A 49 -71.15 -15.55 18.02
N GLU A 50 -72.15 -15.57 17.12
CA GLU A 50 -71.97 -15.29 15.70
C GLU A 50 -71.58 -13.84 15.43
N GLU A 51 -72.23 -12.91 16.14
CA GLU A 51 -71.93 -11.48 16.03
C GLU A 51 -70.56 -11.16 16.63
N PHE A 52 -70.19 -11.80 17.74
CA PHE A 52 -68.84 -11.70 18.29
C PHE A 52 -67.78 -12.24 17.32
N LEU A 53 -68.05 -13.36 16.64
CA LEU A 53 -67.15 -13.91 15.63
C LEU A 53 -66.99 -12.95 14.44
N TYR A 54 -68.07 -12.32 13.98
CA TYR A 54 -68.02 -11.34 12.90
C TYR A 54 -67.24 -10.08 13.31
N GLN A 55 -67.47 -9.56 14.52
CA GLN A 55 -66.66 -8.46 15.08
C GLN A 55 -65.19 -8.84 15.19
N PHE A 56 -64.88 -10.08 15.59
CA PHE A 56 -63.51 -10.58 15.66
C PHE A 56 -62.85 -10.66 14.28
N LYS A 57 -63.56 -11.13 13.26
CA LYS A 57 -63.07 -11.13 11.87
C LYS A 57 -62.73 -9.71 11.41
N CYS A 58 -63.65 -8.77 11.61
CA CYS A 58 -63.43 -7.36 11.29
C CYS A 58 -62.23 -6.78 12.05
N PHE A 59 -62.05 -7.17 13.32
CA PHE A 59 -60.91 -6.76 14.13
C PHE A 59 -59.57 -7.29 13.61
N VAL A 60 -59.50 -8.57 13.22
CA VAL A 60 -58.28 -9.15 12.63
C VAL A 60 -57.95 -8.49 11.29
N PHE A 61 -58.96 -8.23 10.47
CA PHE A 61 -58.79 -7.51 9.21
C PHE A 61 -58.28 -6.09 9.46
N ALA A 62 -58.87 -5.33 10.39
CA ALA A 62 -58.41 -3.98 10.73
C ALA A 62 -57.00 -3.95 11.35
N LEU A 63 -56.56 -5.05 11.97
CA LEU A 63 -55.21 -5.15 12.55
C LEU A 63 -54.16 -5.45 11.48
N LEU A 64 -54.48 -6.34 10.53
CA LEU A 64 -53.55 -6.79 9.50
C LEU A 64 -53.63 -5.98 8.20
N THR A 65 -54.69 -5.20 8.03
CA THR A 65 -54.88 -4.27 6.89
C THR A 65 -55.03 -2.84 7.41
N GLN A 66 -54.72 -1.84 6.59
CA GLN A 66 -54.86 -0.42 6.97
C GLN A 66 -56.30 0.12 6.84
N HIS A 67 -57.31 -0.76 6.81
CA HIS A 67 -58.71 -0.37 6.65
C HIS A 67 -59.38 -0.05 7.99
N ASP A 68 -60.37 0.85 7.96
CA ASP A 68 -61.11 1.22 9.16
C ASP A 68 -62.06 0.11 9.60
N TYR A 69 -62.15 -0.10 10.92
CA TYR A 69 -62.96 -1.16 11.51
C TYR A 69 -64.45 -0.98 11.22
N ILE A 70 -64.94 0.26 11.22
CA ILE A 70 -66.36 0.56 11.01
C ILE A 70 -66.76 0.25 9.56
N GLU A 71 -65.90 0.58 8.59
CA GLU A 71 -66.11 0.25 7.18
C GLU A 71 -66.14 -1.27 6.95
N LEU A 72 -65.22 -1.99 7.59
CA LEU A 72 -65.16 -3.46 7.53
C LEU A 72 -66.43 -4.10 8.10
N TYR A 73 -66.87 -3.65 9.27
CA TYR A 73 -68.08 -4.13 9.93
C TYR A 73 -69.34 -3.88 9.09
N ASN A 74 -69.42 -2.72 8.42
CA ASN A 74 -70.54 -2.35 7.56
C ASN A 74 -70.58 -3.08 6.21
N GLY A 75 -69.68 -4.05 5.96
CA GLY A 75 -69.75 -4.97 4.82
C GLY A 75 -68.58 -4.91 3.86
N ALA A 76 -67.63 -3.96 4.04
CA ALA A 76 -66.45 -3.86 3.19
C ALA A 76 -65.54 -5.11 3.27
N ILE A 77 -65.67 -5.91 4.34
CA ILE A 77 -64.91 -7.15 4.53
C ILE A 77 -65.04 -8.16 3.38
N SER A 78 -66.15 -8.13 2.64
CA SER A 78 -66.42 -9.05 1.52
C SER A 78 -65.78 -8.64 0.18
N ILE A 79 -65.36 -7.37 0.05
CA ILE A 79 -64.90 -6.77 -1.20
C ILE A 79 -63.38 -6.65 -1.25
N ILE A 80 -62.72 -6.62 -0.09
CA ILE A 80 -61.29 -6.35 0.01
C ILE A 80 -60.48 -7.59 -0.40
N GLU A 81 -59.57 -7.40 -1.36
CA GLU A 81 -58.62 -8.43 -1.77
C GLU A 81 -57.53 -8.57 -0.69
N VAL A 82 -57.57 -9.67 0.05
CA VAL A 82 -56.66 -9.94 1.17
C VAL A 82 -55.85 -11.23 0.97
N SER A 83 -54.82 -11.39 1.79
CA SER A 83 -54.01 -12.62 1.86
C SER A 83 -54.87 -13.87 2.06
N ASP A 84 -54.42 -15.01 1.54
CA ASP A 84 -55.13 -16.30 1.66
C ASP A 84 -55.35 -16.71 3.12
N PHE A 85 -54.47 -16.28 4.03
CA PHE A 85 -54.67 -16.38 5.48
C PHE A 85 -55.94 -15.67 5.95
N LEU A 86 -56.13 -14.41 5.56
CA LEU A 86 -57.31 -13.62 5.95
C LEU A 86 -58.59 -14.16 5.31
N LYS A 87 -58.53 -14.67 4.07
CA LYS A 87 -59.65 -15.38 3.43
C LYS A 87 -60.06 -16.63 4.23
N SER A 88 -59.08 -17.41 4.68
CA SER A 88 -59.34 -18.61 5.50
C SER A 88 -60.02 -18.27 6.83
N ILE A 89 -59.66 -17.15 7.46
CA ILE A 89 -60.30 -16.65 8.68
C ILE A 89 -61.72 -16.16 8.41
N TYR A 90 -61.98 -15.52 7.27
CA TYR A 90 -63.31 -15.06 6.90
C TYR A 90 -64.29 -16.22 6.71
N HIS A 91 -63.87 -17.32 6.07
CA HIS A 91 -64.69 -18.51 5.85
C HIS A 91 -64.89 -19.40 7.08
N ALA A 92 -64.16 -19.17 8.17
CA ALA A 92 -64.30 -19.98 9.38
C ALA A 92 -65.64 -19.71 10.10
N GLU A 93 -66.43 -20.76 10.34
CA GLU A 93 -67.76 -20.66 10.96
C GLU A 93 -67.74 -20.70 12.49
N THR A 94 -66.64 -21.15 13.11
CA THR A 94 -66.53 -21.33 14.56
C THR A 94 -65.29 -20.64 15.13
N ILE A 95 -65.42 -20.13 16.36
CA ILE A 95 -64.32 -19.53 17.15
C ILE A 95 -63.12 -20.48 17.27
N GLN A 96 -63.37 -21.77 17.45
CA GLN A 96 -62.33 -22.80 17.51
C GLN A 96 -61.60 -22.97 16.16
N ALA A 97 -62.32 -22.98 15.04
CA ALA A 97 -61.71 -23.08 13.72
C ALA A 97 -60.78 -21.89 13.42
N VAL A 98 -61.18 -20.67 13.83
CA VAL A 98 -60.32 -19.49 13.74
C VAL A 98 -59.07 -19.63 14.60
N ARG A 99 -59.21 -20.19 15.81
CA ARG A 99 -58.06 -20.46 16.70
C ARG A 99 -57.10 -21.47 16.06
N ASP A 100 -57.60 -22.52 15.44
CA ASP A 100 -56.73 -23.53 14.83
C ASP A 100 -55.97 -22.96 13.64
N ILE A 101 -56.63 -22.18 12.77
CA ILE A 101 -56.00 -21.49 11.62
C ILE A 101 -54.86 -20.57 12.07
N ILE A 102 -55.08 -19.70 13.06
CA ILE A 102 -54.05 -18.77 13.54
C ILE A 102 -52.89 -19.53 14.23
N THR A 103 -53.16 -20.69 14.83
CA THR A 103 -52.12 -21.50 15.49
C THR A 103 -51.20 -22.14 14.46
N ILE A 104 -51.77 -22.75 13.43
CA ILE A 104 -51.02 -23.40 12.34
C ILE A 104 -50.14 -22.37 11.61
N ASP A 105 -50.69 -21.20 11.28
CA ASP A 105 -49.93 -20.14 10.60
C ASP A 105 -48.79 -19.60 11.47
N TYR A 106 -49.02 -19.46 12.78
CA TYR A 106 -47.97 -19.05 13.72
C TYR A 106 -46.83 -20.06 13.80
N GLU A 107 -47.14 -21.35 13.91
CA GLU A 107 -46.13 -22.41 13.96
C GLU A 107 -45.30 -22.45 12.67
N GLN A 108 -45.96 -22.33 11.52
CA GLN A 108 -45.29 -22.29 10.22
C GLN A 108 -44.36 -21.08 10.09
N GLN A 109 -44.79 -19.89 10.54
CA GLN A 109 -43.93 -18.69 10.52
C GLN A 109 -42.73 -18.83 11.45
N VAL A 110 -42.90 -19.42 12.63
CA VAL A 110 -41.79 -19.69 13.58
C VAL A 110 -40.78 -20.67 12.97
N GLU A 111 -41.26 -21.71 12.28
CA GLU A 111 -40.39 -22.66 11.59
C GLU A 111 -39.59 -21.96 10.48
N VAL A 112 -40.27 -21.17 9.62
CA VAL A 112 -39.59 -20.38 8.58
C VAL A 112 -38.55 -19.44 9.17
N GLU A 113 -38.87 -18.72 10.25
CA GLU A 113 -37.91 -17.82 10.89
C GLU A 113 -36.69 -18.55 11.47
N THR A 114 -36.88 -19.72 12.07
CA THR A 114 -35.77 -20.49 12.66
C THR A 114 -34.87 -21.11 11.59
N HIS A 115 -35.43 -21.56 10.47
CA HIS A 115 -34.66 -22.11 9.35
C HIS A 115 -33.96 -21.04 8.50
N THR A 116 -34.56 -19.86 8.36
CA THR A 116 -34.00 -18.80 7.48
C THR A 116 -33.07 -17.84 8.22
N LEU A 117 -33.26 -17.61 9.52
CA LEU A 117 -32.55 -16.56 10.24
C LEU A 117 -31.70 -17.12 11.39
N ALA A 118 -30.37 -17.10 11.20
CA ALA A 118 -29.42 -17.28 12.28
C ALA A 118 -29.28 -15.99 13.10
N LYS A 119 -29.86 -15.96 14.31
CA LYS A 119 -29.77 -14.82 15.24
C LYS A 119 -28.35 -14.69 15.78
N VAL A 120 -27.53 -13.82 15.18
CA VAL A 120 -26.21 -13.45 15.71
C VAL A 120 -26.30 -12.26 16.66
N SER A 121 -25.46 -12.24 17.70
CA SER A 121 -25.40 -11.09 18.59
C SER A 121 -24.83 -9.87 17.85
N ARG A 122 -25.56 -8.75 17.91
CA ARG A 122 -25.22 -7.51 17.19
C ARG A 122 -23.81 -7.00 17.51
N ALA A 123 -23.34 -7.23 18.75
CA ALA A 123 -22.00 -6.84 19.19
C ALA A 123 -20.89 -7.64 18.51
N LYS A 124 -21.02 -8.98 18.44
CA LYS A 124 -20.04 -9.85 17.77
C LYS A 124 -19.98 -9.54 16.28
N TYR A 125 -21.13 -9.35 15.64
CA TYR A 125 -21.19 -8.99 14.22
C TYR A 125 -20.47 -7.67 13.91
N LYS A 126 -20.69 -6.62 14.72
CA LYS A 126 -19.97 -5.35 14.55
C LYS A 126 -18.46 -5.54 14.70
N LEU A 127 -18.01 -6.30 15.71
CA LEU A 127 -16.59 -6.58 15.92
C LEU A 127 -15.97 -7.29 14.71
N TYR A 128 -16.58 -8.38 14.23
CA TYR A 128 -16.08 -9.11 13.06
C TYR A 128 -16.06 -8.25 11.81
N LYS A 129 -17.08 -7.42 11.58
CA LYS A 129 -17.12 -6.49 10.45
C LYS A 129 -15.96 -5.51 10.47
N TYR A 130 -15.59 -4.96 11.62
CA TYR A 130 -14.45 -4.04 11.71
C TYR A 130 -13.12 -4.79 11.59
N ILE A 131 -12.98 -5.94 12.25
CA ILE A 131 -11.76 -6.75 12.16
C ILE A 131 -11.48 -7.15 10.72
N SER A 132 -12.47 -7.62 9.96
CA SER A 132 -12.26 -8.05 8.58
C SER A 132 -11.81 -6.90 7.69
N VAL A 133 -12.38 -5.70 7.88
CA VAL A 133 -12.00 -4.50 7.12
C VAL A 133 -10.57 -4.06 7.48
N TRP A 134 -10.25 -4.00 8.77
CA TRP A 134 -8.92 -3.61 9.23
C TRP A 134 -7.85 -4.63 8.86
N LEU A 135 -8.15 -5.92 8.95
CA LEU A 135 -7.24 -7.00 8.55
C LEU A 135 -7.00 -6.98 7.03
N GLY A 136 -8.03 -6.73 6.23
CA GLY A 136 -7.88 -6.54 4.78
C GLY A 136 -7.01 -5.33 4.45
N ALA A 137 -7.24 -4.19 5.10
CA ALA A 137 -6.42 -3.00 4.91
C ALA A 137 -4.95 -3.22 5.32
N LEU A 138 -4.72 -3.84 6.48
CA LEU A 138 -3.38 -4.16 6.98
C LEU A 138 -2.67 -5.17 6.07
N SER A 139 -3.38 -6.17 5.55
CA SER A 139 -2.82 -7.14 4.62
C SER A 139 -2.34 -6.46 3.33
N THR A 140 -3.12 -5.52 2.78
CA THR A 140 -2.74 -4.77 1.59
C THR A 140 -1.53 -3.88 1.85
N ILE A 141 -1.48 -3.20 3.01
CA ILE A 141 -0.35 -2.34 3.37
C ILE A 141 0.95 -3.11 3.51
N LEU A 142 0.88 -4.37 3.98
CA LEU A 142 2.04 -5.24 4.13
C LEU A 142 2.47 -5.89 2.81
N LEU A 143 1.54 -6.09 1.87
CA LEU A 143 1.83 -6.69 0.57
C LEU A 143 2.73 -5.80 -0.29
N ILE A 144 2.54 -4.48 -0.26
CA ILE A 144 3.29 -3.51 -1.08
C ILE A 144 4.81 -3.60 -0.83
N PRO A 145 5.33 -3.46 0.41
CA PRO A 145 6.76 -3.57 0.67
C PRO A 145 7.30 -4.98 0.40
N LEU A 146 6.48 -6.03 0.60
CA LEU A 146 6.88 -7.40 0.29
C LEU A 146 7.16 -7.58 -1.20
N VAL A 147 6.25 -7.08 -2.06
CA VAL A 147 6.43 -7.11 -3.51
C VAL A 147 7.68 -6.33 -3.92
N TYR A 148 7.89 -5.14 -3.35
CA TYR A 148 9.10 -4.37 -3.60
C TYR A 148 10.39 -5.14 -3.22
N LEU A 149 10.41 -5.77 -2.05
CA LEU A 149 11.57 -6.50 -1.58
C LEU A 149 11.88 -7.72 -2.47
N VAL A 150 10.87 -8.49 -2.84
CA VAL A 150 11.06 -9.72 -3.62
C VAL A 150 11.41 -9.43 -5.08
N PHE A 151 10.71 -8.50 -5.73
CA PHE A 151 10.84 -8.29 -7.17
C PHE A 151 11.83 -7.20 -7.58
N ILE A 152 12.15 -6.25 -6.70
CA ILE A 152 13.06 -5.15 -7.02
C ILE A 152 14.35 -5.26 -6.21
N HIS A 153 14.25 -5.35 -4.87
CA HIS A 153 15.42 -5.30 -4.00
C HIS A 153 16.27 -6.57 -4.05
N ASN A 154 15.65 -7.75 -3.99
CA ASN A 154 16.36 -9.03 -3.99
C ASN A 154 17.13 -9.28 -5.28
N PRO A 155 16.55 -9.16 -6.50
CA PRO A 155 17.32 -9.37 -7.72
C PRO A 155 18.41 -8.31 -7.91
N PHE A 156 18.22 -7.08 -7.42
CA PHE A 156 19.28 -6.08 -7.42
C PHE A 156 20.47 -6.54 -6.55
N LYS A 157 20.21 -7.01 -5.33
CA LYS A 157 21.26 -7.55 -4.44
C LYS A 157 21.97 -8.77 -5.04
N GLU A 158 21.22 -9.71 -5.60
CA GLU A 158 21.79 -10.88 -6.25
C GLU A 158 22.71 -10.49 -7.41
N LYS A 159 22.32 -9.50 -8.23
CA LYS A 159 23.17 -8.96 -9.29
C LYS A 159 24.47 -8.34 -8.75
N MET A 160 24.41 -7.59 -7.65
CA MET A 160 25.61 -7.03 -7.03
C MET A 160 26.54 -8.15 -6.54
N LEU A 161 26.04 -9.11 -5.76
CA LEU A 161 26.83 -10.25 -5.26
C LEU A 161 27.43 -11.09 -6.40
N ALA A 162 26.66 -11.26 -7.48
CA ALA A 162 27.09 -11.94 -8.67
C ALA A 162 28.22 -11.18 -9.39
N ALA A 163 28.17 -9.84 -9.41
CA ALA A 163 29.26 -9.01 -9.93
C ALA A 163 30.52 -9.17 -9.07
N ASP A 164 30.40 -9.02 -7.75
CA ASP A 164 31.52 -9.20 -6.79
C ASP A 164 32.19 -10.57 -6.97
N THR A 165 31.39 -11.62 -7.10
CA THR A 165 31.89 -12.99 -7.34
C THR A 165 32.66 -13.11 -8.65
N SER A 166 32.26 -12.37 -9.69
CA SER A 166 32.93 -12.39 -11.00
C SER A 166 34.22 -11.58 -10.96
N PHE A 167 34.22 -10.46 -10.23
CA PHE A 167 35.40 -9.63 -10.00
C PHE A 167 36.50 -10.42 -9.27
N ILE A 168 36.15 -11.13 -8.20
CA ILE A 168 37.09 -12.00 -7.46
C ILE A 168 37.64 -13.13 -8.36
N LYS A 169 36.86 -13.61 -9.32
CA LYS A 169 37.29 -14.59 -10.32
C LYS A 169 38.13 -13.99 -11.45
N VAL A 170 38.41 -12.68 -11.42
CA VAL A 170 39.16 -11.96 -12.46
C VAL A 170 38.42 -11.96 -13.81
N ASP A 171 37.10 -12.16 -13.80
CA ASP A 171 36.27 -12.14 -15.01
C ASP A 171 35.62 -10.76 -15.19
N TYR A 172 36.43 -9.80 -15.64
CA TYR A 172 36.04 -8.40 -15.82
C TYR A 172 34.93 -8.21 -16.87
N ASN A 173 34.89 -9.05 -17.91
CA ASN A 173 33.84 -9.00 -18.93
C ASN A 173 32.48 -9.36 -18.31
N GLN A 174 32.41 -10.35 -17.42
CA GLN A 174 31.17 -10.69 -16.75
C GLN A 174 30.70 -9.64 -15.75
N VAL A 175 31.63 -8.93 -15.09
CA VAL A 175 31.28 -7.77 -14.24
C VAL A 175 30.59 -6.69 -15.08
N ILE A 176 31.16 -6.37 -16.25
CA ILE A 176 30.59 -5.40 -17.19
C ILE A 176 29.18 -5.84 -17.61
N ASN A 177 29.03 -7.06 -18.14
CA ASN A 177 27.73 -7.57 -18.62
C ASN A 177 26.64 -7.56 -17.54
N ARG A 178 26.99 -7.91 -16.29
CA ARG A 178 26.04 -7.98 -15.16
C ARG A 178 25.57 -6.60 -14.71
N LEU A 179 26.45 -5.60 -14.78
CA LEU A 179 26.19 -4.25 -14.28
C LEU A 179 25.82 -3.24 -15.38
N GLU A 180 26.02 -3.54 -16.66
CA GLU A 180 25.79 -2.66 -17.82
C GLU A 180 24.44 -1.94 -17.77
N HIS A 181 23.37 -2.68 -17.46
CA HIS A 181 21.99 -2.17 -17.45
C HIS A 181 21.60 -1.44 -16.16
N VAL A 182 22.51 -1.36 -15.19
CA VAL A 182 22.29 -0.67 -13.92
C VAL A 182 22.85 0.74 -14.03
N LYS A 183 22.03 1.75 -13.76
CA LYS A 183 22.46 3.17 -13.77
C LYS A 183 23.59 3.41 -12.77
N VAL A 184 24.59 4.20 -13.17
CA VAL A 184 25.77 4.53 -12.35
C VAL A 184 25.36 5.11 -11.00
N SER A 185 24.35 5.99 -10.97
CA SER A 185 23.82 6.60 -9.75
C SER A 185 23.15 5.63 -8.76
N LYS A 186 22.81 4.41 -9.19
CA LYS A 186 22.22 3.38 -8.32
C LYS A 186 23.23 2.35 -7.82
N LEU A 187 24.46 2.38 -8.33
CA LEU A 187 25.50 1.44 -7.92
C LEU A 187 26.07 1.86 -6.57
N PRO A 188 26.22 0.93 -5.61
CA PRO A 188 27.00 1.19 -4.41
C PRO A 188 28.48 1.39 -4.76
N TYR A 189 29.19 2.12 -3.90
CA TYR A 189 30.60 2.50 -4.12
C TYR A 189 31.52 1.32 -4.46
N THR A 190 31.35 0.18 -3.79
CA THR A 190 32.14 -1.04 -4.06
C THR A 190 31.94 -1.55 -5.48
N GLN A 191 30.70 -1.62 -5.97
CA GLN A 191 30.42 -2.06 -7.33
C GLN A 191 30.83 -1.01 -8.37
N LYS A 192 30.80 0.28 -8.03
CA LYS A 192 31.41 1.32 -8.88
C LYS A 192 32.90 1.08 -9.06
N TYR A 193 33.62 0.79 -7.98
CA TYR A 193 35.04 0.45 -8.02
C TYR A 193 35.30 -0.77 -8.91
N GLU A 194 34.60 -1.88 -8.68
CA GLU A 194 34.78 -3.11 -9.45
C GLU A 194 34.47 -2.91 -10.94
N LEU A 195 33.41 -2.15 -11.24
CA LEU A 195 33.00 -1.87 -12.60
C LEU A 195 33.99 -0.93 -13.32
N ALA A 196 34.42 0.15 -12.67
CA ALA A 196 35.44 1.05 -13.20
C ALA A 196 36.75 0.30 -13.49
N TYR A 197 37.20 -0.51 -12.53
CA TYR A 197 38.39 -1.35 -12.66
C TYR A 197 38.25 -2.33 -13.84
N SER A 198 37.07 -2.94 -14.00
CA SER A 198 36.78 -3.86 -15.10
C SER A 198 36.80 -3.16 -16.45
N TYR A 199 36.21 -1.97 -16.57
CA TYR A 199 36.24 -1.18 -17.80
C TYR A 199 37.66 -0.75 -18.17
N ILE A 200 38.48 -0.32 -17.20
CA ILE A 200 39.88 0.06 -17.44
C ILE A 200 40.70 -1.12 -18.00
N ASN A 201 40.45 -2.34 -17.50
CA ASN A 201 41.08 -3.54 -18.02
C ASN A 201 40.57 -3.97 -19.41
N GLY A 202 39.31 -3.68 -19.73
CA GLY A 202 38.72 -3.94 -21.03
C GLY A 202 39.10 -2.93 -22.13
N MET A 203 39.59 -1.74 -21.75
CA MET A 203 39.97 -0.70 -22.69
C MET A 203 41.33 -0.97 -23.36
N SER A 204 41.51 -0.41 -24.56
CA SER A 204 42.71 -0.54 -25.38
C SER A 204 43.84 0.41 -24.94
N PHE A 205 44.22 0.35 -23.66
CA PHE A 205 45.43 1.03 -23.15
C PHE A 205 46.66 0.13 -23.25
N SER A 206 47.84 0.74 -23.40
CA SER A 206 49.11 0.04 -23.17
C SER A 206 49.21 -0.43 -21.72
N GLU A 207 50.00 -1.48 -21.46
CA GLU A 207 50.15 -2.04 -20.10
C GLU A 207 50.64 -0.99 -19.10
N GLU A 208 51.63 -0.18 -19.48
CA GLU A 208 52.17 0.91 -18.65
C GLU A 208 51.12 1.98 -18.33
N GLN A 209 50.35 2.44 -19.33
CA GLN A 209 49.28 3.42 -19.12
C GLN A 209 48.18 2.88 -18.21
N ARG A 210 47.82 1.61 -18.40
CA ARG A 210 46.81 0.94 -17.59
C ARG A 210 47.25 0.85 -16.13
N GLU A 211 48.50 0.47 -15.88
CA GLU A 211 49.03 0.37 -14.52
C GLU A 211 49.00 1.74 -13.81
N VAL A 212 49.38 2.82 -14.50
CA VAL A 212 49.32 4.18 -13.94
C VAL A 212 47.89 4.58 -13.58
N ILE A 213 46.92 4.29 -14.44
CA ILE A 213 45.49 4.58 -14.17
C ILE A 213 44.99 3.73 -13.00
N LEU A 214 45.28 2.43 -13.00
CA LEU A 214 44.83 1.50 -11.96
C LEU A 214 45.44 1.81 -10.59
N ASN A 215 46.67 2.34 -10.52
CA ASN A 215 47.27 2.81 -9.27
C ASN A 215 46.47 3.94 -8.61
N ASN A 216 45.75 4.74 -9.42
CA ASN A 216 44.87 5.80 -8.94
C ASN A 216 43.44 5.30 -8.65
N VAL A 217 43.09 4.06 -9.03
CA VAL A 217 41.79 3.42 -8.76
C VAL A 217 41.93 2.50 -7.56
N THR A 218 41.61 3.04 -6.38
CA THR A 218 41.64 2.35 -5.09
C THR A 218 40.25 2.40 -4.45
N LEU A 219 40.05 1.63 -3.38
CA LEU A 219 38.84 1.69 -2.54
C LEU A 219 38.68 3.02 -1.76
N LYS A 220 39.58 4.00 -1.96
CA LYS A 220 39.51 5.33 -1.37
C LYS A 220 39.40 6.45 -2.41
N THR A 221 39.41 6.09 -3.69
CA THR A 221 39.35 7.05 -4.79
C THR A 221 37.99 7.74 -4.81
N ASP A 222 37.97 9.00 -5.25
CA ASP A 222 36.73 9.77 -5.35
C ASP A 222 35.69 9.04 -6.21
N GLU A 223 34.43 9.03 -5.75
CA GLU A 223 33.31 8.44 -6.47
C GLU A 223 33.17 9.03 -7.88
N LEU A 224 33.47 10.31 -8.07
CA LEU A 224 33.43 10.97 -9.37
C LEU A 224 34.46 10.42 -10.37
N TYR A 225 35.63 10.02 -9.88
CA TYR A 225 36.66 9.41 -10.73
C TYR A 225 36.26 7.99 -11.14
N LEU A 226 35.57 7.26 -10.27
CA LEU A 226 34.99 5.95 -10.62
C LEU A 226 33.85 6.13 -11.64
N ASP A 227 32.94 7.08 -11.40
CA ASP A 227 31.83 7.40 -12.30
C ASP A 227 32.33 7.81 -13.69
N TYR A 228 33.40 8.60 -13.76
CA TYR A 228 34.08 8.96 -15.01
C TYR A 228 34.47 7.72 -15.83
N TRP A 229 35.23 6.78 -15.24
CA TRP A 229 35.69 5.60 -15.96
C TRP A 229 34.56 4.65 -16.36
N ILE A 230 33.49 4.57 -15.55
CA ILE A 230 32.29 3.81 -15.89
C ILE A 230 31.56 4.46 -17.07
N ASN A 231 31.43 5.79 -17.08
CA ASN A 231 30.75 6.52 -18.15
C ASN A 231 31.51 6.40 -19.47
N ILE A 232 32.85 6.55 -19.44
CA ILE A 232 33.72 6.27 -20.59
C ILE A 232 33.54 4.84 -21.10
N GLY A 233 33.57 3.85 -20.21
CA GLY A 233 33.42 2.44 -20.58
C GLY A 233 32.06 2.10 -21.21
N ARG A 234 31.03 2.91 -20.92
CA ARG A 234 29.67 2.77 -21.46
C ARG A 234 29.40 3.64 -22.70
N GLY A 235 30.35 4.50 -23.10
CA GLY A 235 30.15 5.48 -24.18
C GLY A 235 29.16 6.60 -23.82
N LEU A 236 29.00 6.90 -22.52
CA LEU A 236 28.25 8.05 -22.02
C LEU A 236 29.18 9.26 -21.91
N ASP A 237 29.70 9.71 -23.05
CA ASP A 237 30.81 10.67 -23.10
C ASP A 237 30.44 12.05 -22.52
N ASP A 238 29.17 12.47 -22.63
CA ASP A 238 28.69 13.71 -22.02
C ASP A 238 28.77 13.69 -20.48
N ASP A 239 28.30 12.60 -19.88
CA ASP A 239 28.36 12.41 -18.42
C ASP A 239 29.81 12.25 -17.94
N ALA A 240 30.70 11.68 -18.78
CA ALA A 240 32.12 11.60 -18.50
C ALA A 240 32.80 12.98 -18.56
N ILE A 241 32.49 13.81 -19.56
CA ILE A 241 33.02 15.19 -19.64
C ILE A 241 32.58 16.01 -18.42
N ASP A 242 31.33 15.89 -17.99
CA ASP A 242 30.84 16.59 -16.80
C ASP A 242 31.55 16.10 -15.52
N ALA A 243 31.70 14.78 -15.35
CA ALA A 243 32.44 14.22 -14.23
C ALA A 243 33.91 14.70 -14.20
N ALA A 244 34.58 14.72 -15.36
CA ALA A 244 35.95 15.19 -15.48
C ALA A 244 36.10 16.69 -15.18
N LYS A 245 35.18 17.52 -15.66
CA LYS A 245 35.15 18.96 -15.35
C LYS A 245 34.96 19.21 -13.85
N ARG A 246 34.13 18.41 -13.19
CA ARG A 246 33.90 18.49 -11.74
C ARG A 246 35.08 18.03 -10.90
N LEU A 247 35.89 17.10 -11.43
CA LEU A 247 37.16 16.67 -10.85
C LEU A 247 38.29 17.68 -11.05
N ASP A 248 38.10 18.68 -11.93
CA ASP A 248 39.11 19.66 -12.34
C ASP A 248 40.38 19.02 -12.95
N ASP A 249 40.22 17.84 -13.58
CA ASP A 249 41.32 17.11 -14.21
C ASP A 249 41.30 17.30 -15.72
N SER A 250 42.21 18.16 -16.20
CA SER A 250 42.34 18.50 -17.62
C SER A 250 42.63 17.27 -18.51
N ASP A 251 43.36 16.28 -18.00
CA ASP A 251 43.73 15.09 -18.79
C ASP A 251 42.53 14.17 -19.01
N LEU A 252 41.68 14.02 -18.00
CA LEU A 252 40.41 13.29 -18.11
C LEU A 252 39.44 14.03 -19.03
N VAL A 253 39.36 15.37 -18.94
CA VAL A 253 38.50 16.17 -19.82
C VAL A 253 38.92 15.99 -21.29
N ILE A 254 40.23 16.08 -21.57
CA ILE A 254 40.78 15.89 -22.91
C ILE A 254 40.44 14.49 -23.44
N TYR A 255 40.64 13.45 -22.63
CA TYR A 255 40.36 12.08 -23.04
C TYR A 255 38.88 11.85 -23.35
N ALA A 256 37.97 12.34 -22.51
CA ALA A 256 36.54 12.23 -22.74
C ALA A 256 36.08 12.98 -24.00
N ILE A 257 36.65 14.16 -24.27
CA ILE A 257 36.37 14.90 -25.51
C ILE A 257 36.81 14.09 -26.74
N VAL A 258 38.00 13.47 -26.70
CA VAL A 258 38.49 12.62 -27.81
C VAL A 258 37.54 11.44 -28.05
N GLN A 259 37.09 10.77 -27.00
CA GLN A 259 36.13 9.67 -27.14
C GLN A 259 34.80 10.13 -27.73
N LYS A 260 34.28 11.28 -27.28
CA LYS A 260 33.08 11.88 -27.85
C LYS A 260 33.24 12.24 -29.33
N MET A 261 34.40 12.77 -29.72
CA MET A 261 34.70 13.05 -31.13
C MET A 261 34.67 11.77 -31.97
N ASP A 262 35.22 10.68 -31.46
CA ASP A 262 35.19 9.39 -32.13
C ASP A 262 33.78 8.79 -32.22
N GLN A 263 32.95 8.99 -31.18
CA GLN A 263 31.53 8.61 -31.21
C GLN A 263 30.78 9.39 -32.29
N VAL A 264 30.94 10.72 -32.35
CA VAL A 264 30.29 11.59 -33.35
C VAL A 264 30.76 11.28 -34.77
N ARG A 265 32.04 10.90 -34.95
CA ARG A 265 32.58 10.46 -36.25
C ARG A 265 31.96 9.15 -36.73
N LYS A 266 31.70 8.21 -35.82
CA LYS A 266 31.12 6.88 -36.11
C LYS A 266 29.58 6.90 -36.19
N ASP A 267 28.95 7.98 -35.76
CA ASP A 267 27.50 8.11 -35.79
C ASP A 267 26.97 8.35 -37.22
N ASN A 268 26.32 7.32 -37.75
CA ASN A 268 25.70 7.31 -39.08
C ASN A 268 24.35 8.04 -39.14
N SER A 269 23.78 8.42 -37.99
CA SER A 269 22.49 9.11 -37.91
C SER A 269 22.59 10.62 -38.12
N LEU A 270 23.78 11.20 -37.90
CA LEU A 270 24.03 12.63 -38.07
C LEU A 270 24.25 13.01 -39.54
N SER A 271 23.68 14.15 -39.93
CA SER A 271 23.99 14.75 -41.23
C SER A 271 25.45 15.20 -41.28
N GLY A 272 26.05 15.25 -42.47
CA GLY A 272 27.44 15.68 -42.62
C GLY A 272 27.70 17.09 -42.09
N LYS A 273 26.72 17.98 -42.20
CA LYS A 273 26.80 19.35 -41.68
C LYS A 273 26.73 19.39 -40.14
N ASP A 274 25.81 18.63 -39.54
CA ASP A 274 25.65 18.59 -38.07
C ASP A 274 26.85 17.90 -37.41
N ARG A 275 27.39 16.87 -38.06
CA ARG A 275 28.62 16.19 -37.62
C ARG A 275 29.80 17.15 -37.61
N GLU A 276 30.00 17.91 -38.68
CA GLU A 276 31.09 18.90 -38.78
C GLU A 276 30.95 19.99 -37.73
N GLN A 277 29.74 20.50 -37.52
CA GLN A 277 29.48 21.52 -36.49
C GLN A 277 29.83 20.99 -35.08
N LYS A 278 29.31 19.82 -34.70
CA LYS A 278 29.60 19.21 -33.40
C LYS A 278 31.09 18.91 -33.23
N LEU A 279 31.76 18.45 -34.29
CA LEU A 279 33.19 18.17 -34.26
C LEU A 279 34.01 19.45 -34.09
N SER A 280 33.62 20.55 -34.73
CA SER A 280 34.25 21.86 -34.57
C SER A 280 34.08 22.42 -33.16
N GLU A 281 32.90 22.26 -32.55
CA GLU A 281 32.64 22.65 -31.16
C GLU A 281 33.53 21.85 -30.20
N LEU A 282 33.57 20.52 -30.36
CA LEU A 282 34.43 19.64 -29.55
C LEU A 282 35.92 19.89 -29.75
N GLN A 283 36.35 20.24 -30.98
CA GLN A 283 37.74 20.60 -31.26
C GLN A 283 38.12 21.90 -30.55
N THR A 284 37.21 22.87 -30.50
CA THR A 284 37.45 24.13 -29.79
C THR A 284 37.62 23.89 -28.29
N ASP A 285 36.76 23.05 -27.71
CA ASP A 285 36.89 22.64 -26.32
C ASP A 285 38.19 21.87 -26.07
N TYR A 286 38.54 20.92 -26.95
CA TYR A 286 39.81 20.19 -26.90
C TYR A 286 41.02 21.13 -26.89
N ASP A 287 41.07 22.08 -27.84
CA ASP A 287 42.19 23.01 -27.97
C ASP A 287 42.32 23.93 -26.74
N LYS A 288 41.19 24.28 -26.11
CA LYS A 288 41.17 25.06 -24.87
C LYS A 288 41.84 24.27 -23.73
N TYR A 289 41.34 23.08 -23.42
CA TYR A 289 41.89 22.25 -22.33
C TYR A 289 43.33 21.80 -22.62
N TRP A 290 43.68 21.57 -23.89
CA TRP A 290 45.05 21.26 -24.28
C TRP A 290 46.02 22.42 -24.05
N LYS A 291 45.61 23.66 -24.35
CA LYS A 291 46.40 24.86 -24.04
C LYS A 291 46.56 25.04 -22.53
N ASP A 292 45.48 24.89 -21.78
CA ASP A 292 45.47 25.02 -20.31
C ASP A 292 46.44 24.00 -19.67
N ARG A 293 46.40 22.75 -20.13
CA ARG A 293 47.36 21.69 -19.75
C ARG A 293 48.80 22.10 -20.07
N LYS A 294 49.05 22.59 -21.28
CA LYS A 294 50.40 22.97 -21.71
C LYS A 294 50.97 24.13 -20.88
N THR A 295 50.15 25.12 -20.57
CA THR A 295 50.54 26.25 -19.71
C THR A 295 50.87 25.80 -18.29
N ALA A 296 50.05 24.91 -17.71
CA ALA A 296 50.29 24.35 -16.38
C ALA A 296 51.64 23.59 -16.30
N LEU A 297 51.96 22.80 -17.33
CA LEU A 297 53.24 22.08 -17.41
C LEU A 297 54.45 23.02 -17.53
N THR A 298 54.35 24.11 -18.31
CA THR A 298 55.44 25.11 -18.42
C THR A 298 55.66 25.92 -17.14
N ASP A 299 54.59 26.16 -16.37
CA ASP A 299 54.65 26.88 -15.08
C ASP A 299 55.23 25.98 -13.96
N GLU A 300 54.91 24.68 -13.97
CA GLU A 300 55.52 23.67 -13.10
C GLU A 300 57.02 23.50 -13.38
N GLU A 301 57.43 23.42 -14.65
CA GLU A 301 58.84 23.31 -15.04
C GLU A 301 59.68 24.54 -14.66
N SER A 302 59.09 25.74 -14.74
CA SER A 302 59.77 26.98 -14.36
C SER A 302 59.87 27.17 -12.84
N LYS A 303 58.91 26.65 -12.05
CA LYS A 303 59.05 26.54 -10.59
C LYS A 303 60.07 25.49 -10.15
N SER A 304 60.10 24.33 -10.80
CA SER A 304 61.05 23.25 -10.48
C SER A 304 62.51 23.61 -10.81
N LYS A 305 62.75 24.34 -11.92
CA LYS A 305 64.07 24.91 -12.25
C LYS A 305 64.55 26.00 -11.27
N ASN A 306 63.63 26.70 -10.60
CA ASN A 306 64.00 27.75 -9.63
C ASN A 306 64.31 27.19 -8.22
N SER A 307 63.91 25.94 -7.92
CA SER A 307 64.17 25.30 -6.63
C SER A 307 65.56 24.63 -6.55
N ASN A 308 66.15 24.25 -7.69
CA ASN A 308 67.49 23.64 -7.75
C ASN A 308 68.66 24.65 -7.66
N ASN A 309 68.39 25.96 -7.53
CA ASN A 309 69.44 27.01 -7.47
C ASN A 309 69.58 27.67 -6.08
N HIS A 310 68.96 27.12 -5.04
CA HIS A 310 69.09 27.64 -3.68
C HIS A 310 69.41 26.53 -2.67
N SER A 311 70.61 25.95 -2.76
CA SER A 311 71.20 25.15 -1.70
C SER A 311 72.73 25.17 -1.77
N THR A 312 73.32 26.32 -1.46
CA THR A 312 74.73 26.42 -1.04
C THR A 312 74.83 27.38 0.15
N ASN A 313 75.38 26.88 1.26
CA ASN A 313 75.56 27.49 2.58
C ASN A 313 74.26 27.77 3.37
N SER A 314 74.03 27.16 4.54
CA SER A 314 74.99 27.04 5.65
C SER A 314 74.97 25.68 6.34
N ASN A 315 76.19 25.26 6.65
CA ASN A 315 76.62 24.03 7.29
C ASN A 315 76.56 24.18 8.82
N LYS A 316 76.38 23.03 9.51
CA LYS A 316 76.95 22.66 10.83
C LYS A 316 76.46 23.44 12.06
N GLU A 317 76.04 22.85 13.17
CA GLU A 317 76.48 21.73 14.03
C GLU A 317 75.25 21.34 14.91
N SER A 318 75.04 20.20 15.57
CA SER A 318 75.70 18.91 15.84
C SER A 318 74.57 18.00 16.38
N SER A 319 74.48 16.70 16.02
CA SER A 319 74.99 15.54 16.79
C SER A 319 74.75 15.69 18.32
N GLU A 320 74.20 14.77 19.10
CA GLU A 320 74.06 13.32 18.98
C GLU A 320 73.21 12.82 20.17
N SER A 321 72.54 11.69 19.94
CA SER A 321 71.98 10.68 20.86
C SER A 321 72.28 10.73 22.38
N SER A 322 71.25 10.44 23.18
CA SER A 322 71.29 9.56 24.37
C SER A 322 69.84 9.14 24.71
N SER A 323 69.39 7.90 24.51
CA SER A 323 69.72 6.61 25.15
C SER A 323 69.26 6.47 26.62
N THR A 324 68.15 5.72 26.75
CA THR A 324 67.90 4.60 27.69
C THR A 324 67.64 4.81 29.20
N THR A 325 66.52 4.16 29.60
CA THR A 325 66.27 3.36 30.83
C THR A 325 66.23 4.05 32.20
N ALA A 326 65.11 3.91 32.91
CA ALA A 326 64.86 2.77 33.82
C ALA A 326 63.56 2.97 34.64
N SER A 327 62.74 1.90 34.66
CA SER A 327 61.91 1.37 35.76
C SER A 327 61.59 2.22 36.99
N THR A 328 60.34 2.15 37.49
CA THR A 328 60.00 1.51 38.79
C THR A 328 58.47 1.43 39.04
N SER A 329 57.99 0.20 39.07
CA SER A 329 56.95 -0.44 39.92
C SER A 329 55.67 0.28 40.41
N SER A 330 54.56 -0.45 40.18
CA SER A 330 53.55 -0.91 41.16
C SER A 330 52.63 0.10 41.86
N LYS A 331 51.31 -0.04 41.65
CA LYS A 331 50.36 -0.72 42.57
C LYS A 331 48.90 -0.55 42.13
N THR A 332 48.30 -1.67 41.73
CA THR A 332 47.02 -2.22 42.22
C THR A 332 46.06 -1.33 43.04
N LYS A 333 44.83 -1.15 42.54
CA LYS A 333 43.52 -1.39 43.19
C LYS A 333 42.42 -0.92 42.20
N SER A 334 41.69 -1.81 41.53
CA SER A 334 40.52 -2.55 42.03
C SER A 334 39.50 -1.64 42.73
N ARG A 335 38.46 -1.24 41.98
CA ARG A 335 37.07 -1.54 42.31
C ARG A 335 36.21 -1.49 41.05
#